data_AF-A0A358KNJ7-F1
#
_entry.id   AF-A0A358KNJ7-F1
#
_cell.length_a   1.000
_cell.length_b   1.000
_cell.length_c   1.000
_cell.angle_alpha   90.00
_cell.angle_beta   90.00
_cell.angle_gamma   90.00
#
_symmetry.space_group_name_H-M   'P 1'
#
loop_
_entity.id
_entity.type
_entity.pdbx_description
1 polymer ?
#
loop_
_entity_poly.entity_id
_entity_poly.type
_entity_poly.pdbx_seq_one_letter_code
_entity_poly.pdbx_strand_id
1 'polypeptide(L)' 'MHQQTFVSVAAWFFLLVAILHLMRAGFGWGVVVGPWQVPFWFSWAAAVAGTYLAYAGFTSRR' A
#
# COMPACT_ATOMS: atom_id res chain seq x y z
N MET A 1 6.88 12.75 19.02
CA MET A 1 6.56 13.26 17.67
C MET A 1 5.18 13.87 17.69
N HIS A 2 4.96 14.97 16.96
CA HIS A 2 3.61 15.54 16.85
C HIS A 2 2.72 14.56 16.07
N GLN A 3 1.52 14.29 16.57
CA GLN A 3 0.62 13.26 16.03
C GLN A 3 0.34 13.46 14.53
N GLN A 4 0.29 14.72 14.09
CA GLN A 4 0.12 15.11 12.69
C GLN A 4 1.31 14.70 11.79
N THR A 5 2.54 14.84 12.29
CA THR A 5 3.74 14.42 11.55
C THR A 5 3.76 12.91 11.37
N PHE A 6 3.39 12.17 12.40
CA PHE A 6 3.31 10.70 12.34
C PHE A 6 2.28 10.24 11.30
N VAL A 7 1.06 10.79 11.34
CA VAL A 7 0.00 10.43 10.38
C VAL A 7 0.39 10.79 8.94
N SER A 8 1.03 11.95 8.73
CA SER A 8 1.50 12.33 7.40
C SER A 8 2.58 11.38 6.86
N VAL A 9 3.51 10.95 7.71
CA VAL A 9 4.56 10.00 7.32
C VAL A 9 3.94 8.64 7.01
N ALA A 10 3.02 8.15 7.84
CA ALA A 10 2.30 6.90 7.60
C ALA A 10 1.52 6.92 6.27
N ALA A 11 0.85 8.04 5.95
CA ALA A 11 0.11 8.20 4.69
C ALA A 11 1.02 8.04 3.46
N TRP A 12 2.22 8.62 3.50
CA TRP A 12 3.22 8.46 2.43
C TRP A 12 3.68 7.01 2.29
N PHE A 13 3.89 6.30 3.40
CA PHE A 13 4.24 4.88 3.35
C PHE A 13 3.11 4.02 2.76
N PHE A 14 1.86 4.25 3.16
CA PHE A 14 0.73 3.53 2.59
C PHE A 14 0.55 3.82 1.09
N LEU A 15 0.80 5.05 0.65
CA LEU A 15 0.78 5.40 -0.76
C LEU A 15 1.88 4.66 -1.54
N LEU A 16 3.11 4.65 -1.01
CA LEU A 16 4.23 3.96 -1.62
C LEU A 16 3.95 2.46 -1.77
N VAL A 17 3.43 1.82 -0.70
CA VAL A 17 3.05 0.41 -0.70
C VAL A 17 1.94 0.13 -1.73
N ALA A 18 0.92 1.00 -1.82
CA ALA A 18 -0.14 0.85 -2.80
C ALA A 18 0.40 0.89 -4.24
N ILE A 19 1.32 1.81 -4.54
CA ILE A 19 1.97 1.90 -5.85
C ILE A 19 2.77 0.63 -6.15
N LEU A 20 3.55 0.13 -5.19
CA LEU A 20 4.32 -1.11 -5.38
C LEU A 20 3.41 -2.31 -5.69
N HIS A 21 2.25 -2.41 -5.03
CA HIS A 21 1.29 -3.47 -5.31
C HIS A 21 0.63 -3.33 -6.67
N LEU A 22 0.30 -2.11 -7.12
CA LEU A 22 -0.21 -1.86 -8.47
C LEU A 22 0.83 -2.22 -9.54
N MET A 23 2.10 -1.86 -9.32
CA MET A 23 3.20 -2.26 -10.21
C MET A 23 3.33 -3.77 -10.26
N ARG A 24 3.32 -4.45 -9.11
CA ARG A 24 3.36 -5.92 -9.04
C ARG A 24 2.21 -6.56 -9.82
N ALA A 25 1.00 -6.05 -9.65
CA ALA A 25 -0.19 -6.58 -10.33
C ALA A 25 -0.17 -6.33 -11.84
N GLY A 26 0.32 -5.16 -12.28
CA GLY A 26 0.36 -4.78 -13.69
C GLY A 26 1.53 -5.40 -14.48
N PHE A 27 2.72 -5.49 -13.89
CA PHE A 27 3.90 -6.08 -14.52
C PHE A 27 4.00 -7.60 -14.34
N GLY A 28 3.09 -8.20 -13.57
CA GLY A 28 3.06 -9.66 -13.36
C GLY A 28 4.26 -10.19 -12.58
N TRP A 29 4.92 -9.36 -11.75
CA TRP A 29 6.04 -9.81 -10.92
C TRP A 29 5.59 -10.88 -9.93
N GLY A 30 5.94 -12.13 -10.19
CA GLY A 30 5.68 -13.26 -9.30
C GLY A 30 6.46 -13.14 -8.00
N VAL A 31 5.81 -13.45 -6.88
CA VAL A 31 6.47 -13.59 -5.57
C VAL A 31 6.15 -14.99 -5.09
N VAL A 32 7.20 -15.74 -4.76
CA VAL A 32 7.12 -17.11 -4.27
C VAL A 32 7.68 -17.09 -2.86
N VAL A 33 6.92 -17.64 -1.92
CA VAL A 33 7.32 -17.78 -0.51
C VAL A 33 7.32 -19.27 -0.19
N GLY A 34 8.50 -19.88 -0.16
CA GLY A 34 8.63 -21.34 -0.05
C GLY A 34 7.98 -22.05 -1.24
N PRO A 35 7.06 -23.01 -1.05
CA PRO A 35 6.34 -23.67 -2.15
C PRO A 35 5.12 -22.88 -2.64
N TRP A 36 4.78 -21.75 -2.02
CA TRP A 36 3.54 -21.03 -2.31
C TRP A 36 3.77 -19.83 -3.24
N GLN A 37 3.06 -19.79 -4.36
CA GLN A 37 3.01 -18.62 -5.23
C GLN A 37 1.91 -17.67 -4.74
N VAL A 38 2.29 -16.46 -4.37
CA VAL A 38 1.35 -15.45 -3.86
C VAL A 38 0.42 -15.02 -4.99
N PRO A 39 -0.90 -15.25 -4.87
CA PRO A 39 -1.87 -14.84 -5.89
C PRO A 39 -1.88 -13.33 -6.12
N PHE A 40 -2.17 -12.90 -7.35
CA PHE A 40 -2.21 -11.48 -7.70
C PHE A 40 -3.37 -10.70 -7.06
N TRP A 41 -4.48 -11.37 -6.70
CA TRP A 41 -5.62 -10.71 -6.05
C TRP A 41 -5.24 -10.06 -4.71
N PHE A 42 -4.25 -10.61 -3.98
CA PHE A 42 -3.72 -9.99 -2.76
C PHE A 42 -3.12 -8.61 -3.03
N SER A 43 -2.51 -8.42 -4.21
CA SER A 43 -1.92 -7.13 -4.58
C SER A 43 -3.00 -6.10 -4.86
N TRP A 44 -4.13 -6.50 -5.45
CA TRP A 44 -5.29 -5.62 -5.61
C TRP A 44 -5.90 -5.23 -4.27
N ALA A 45 -6.07 -6.19 -3.36
CA ALA A 45 -6.58 -5.91 -2.01
C ALA A 45 -5.66 -4.94 -1.24
N ALA A 46 -4.35 -5.18 -1.27
CA ALA A 46 -3.36 -4.32 -0.63
C ALA A 46 -3.28 -2.93 -1.27
N ALA A 47 -3.42 -2.83 -2.61
CA ALA A 47 -3.50 -1.56 -3.30
C ALA A 47 -4.71 -0.74 -2.85
N VAL A 48 -5.91 -1.33 -2.81
CA VAL A 48 -7.14 -0.65 -2.37
C VAL A 48 -7.01 -0.18 -0.91
N ALA A 49 -6.56 -1.05 -0.01
CA ALA A 49 -6.38 -0.72 1.39
C ALA A 49 -5.33 0.38 1.59
N GLY A 50 -4.18 0.28 0.91
CA GLY A 50 -3.11 1.27 0.98
C GLY A 50 -3.54 2.64 0.44
N THR A 51 -4.27 2.69 -0.68
CA THR A 51 -4.83 3.94 -1.21
C THR A 51 -5.84 4.56 -0.25
N TYR A 52 -6.73 3.75 0.35
CA TYR A 52 -7.69 4.24 1.34
C TYR A 52 -6.99 4.83 2.57
N LEU A 53 -6.00 4.14 3.14
CA LEU A 53 -5.27 4.59 4.31
C LEU A 53 -4.42 5.85 4.01
N ALA A 54 -3.81 5.93 2.83
CA ALA A 54 -3.11 7.13 2.38
C ALA A 54 -4.07 8.32 2.28
N TYR A 55 -5.23 8.12 1.65
CA TYR A 55 -6.26 9.15 1.52
C TYR A 55 -6.78 9.62 2.89
N ALA A 56 -7.07 8.70 3.81
CA ALA A 56 -7.50 9.03 5.16
C ALA A 56 -6.42 9.83 5.92
N GLY A 57 -5.16 9.42 5.82
CA GLY A 57 -4.04 10.12 6.44
C GLY A 57 -3.84 11.54 5.90
N PHE A 58 -3.92 11.74 4.58
CA PHE A 58 -3.84 13.09 4.00
C PHE A 58 -5.07 13.96 4.28
N THR A 59 -6.26 13.36 4.39
CA THR A 59 -7.49 14.08 4.73
C THR A 59 -7.50 14.51 6.20
N SER A 60 -7.00 13.68 7.11
CA SER A 60 -6.91 14.00 8.55
C SER A 60 -5.98 15.18 8.90
N ARG A 61 -5.22 15.67 7.91
CA ARG A 61 -4.37 16.86 8.00
C ARG A 61 -5.12 18.15 7.66
N ARG A 62 -6.26 18.07 6.95
CA ARG A 62 -7.12 19.23 6.63
C ARG A 62 -8.04 19.55 7.81
#